data_AF-A0A844CRS3-F1
#
_entry.id   AF-A0A844CRS3-F1
#
_cell.length_a   1.000
_cell.length_b   1.000
_cell.length_c   1.000
_cell.angle_alpha   90.00
_cell.angle_beta   90.00
_cell.angle_gamma   90.00
#
_symmetry.space_group_name_H-M   'P 1'
#
loop_
_entity.id
_entity.type
_entity.pdbx_description
1 polymer ?
#
loop_
_entity_poly.entity_id
_entity_poly.type
_entity_poly.pdbx_seq_one_letter_code
_entity_poly.pdbx_strand_id
1 'polypeptide(L)'
;MNMFNTSLTLRRGLLALALSACASLALAETFHIELNTSSLSGDGWIELQFNPGNFSSMTAASVTLSDFVGFGSSSNAQINGAVSGSLSSGYTISNTDAGGWNDLFHSVNYSGGKIAFNVSFSGAADPAQSASGSVFAVGLYGADGLTPVGTTDPSSSLVQLNWYAGKTANAGNIVATPLVNSLPTTVSAVPEPTSWALMAAGLALLGFVRRRHRAV
;
A
#
# COMPACT_ATOMS: atom_id res chain seq x y z
N MET A 1 38.65 30.12 -28.14
CA MET A 1 37.22 30.47 -27.94
C MET A 1 36.44 29.20 -27.58
N ASN A 2 36.46 28.81 -26.29
CA ASN A 2 35.85 27.58 -25.77
C ASN A 2 34.40 27.77 -25.26
N MET A 3 33.69 28.81 -25.71
CA MET A 3 32.31 29.12 -25.29
C MET A 3 31.25 28.19 -25.91
N PHE A 4 31.52 27.60 -27.08
CA PHE A 4 30.55 26.72 -27.73
C PHE A 4 30.39 25.36 -27.01
N ASN A 5 31.45 24.82 -26.42
CA ASN A 5 31.41 23.51 -25.73
C ASN A 5 30.71 23.57 -24.37
N THR A 6 30.82 24.69 -23.64
CA THR A 6 30.17 24.87 -22.32
C THR A 6 28.65 25.06 -22.42
N SER A 7 28.17 25.70 -23.49
CA SER A 7 26.73 25.85 -23.72
C SER A 7 26.03 24.53 -24.03
N LEU A 8 26.74 23.58 -24.66
CA LEU A 8 26.22 22.27 -25.04
C LEU A 8 26.14 21.32 -23.85
N THR A 9 27.11 21.36 -22.94
CA THR A 9 27.08 20.58 -21.68
C THR A 9 26.02 21.09 -20.70
N LEU A 10 25.80 22.41 -20.62
CA LEU A 10 24.79 23.00 -19.76
C LEU A 10 23.35 22.60 -20.18
N ARG A 11 23.04 22.64 -21.47
CA ARG A 11 21.72 22.23 -22.00
C ARG A 11 21.41 20.75 -21.75
N ARG A 12 22.43 19.89 -21.86
CA ARG A 12 22.30 18.44 -21.59
C ARG A 12 22.08 18.17 -20.10
N GLY A 13 22.77 18.91 -19.23
CA GLY A 13 22.56 18.85 -17.77
C GLY A 13 21.15 19.30 -17.38
N LEU A 14 20.66 20.39 -17.96
CA LEU A 14 19.30 20.90 -17.70
C LEU A 14 18.20 19.96 -18.19
N LEU A 15 18.36 19.32 -19.37
CA LEU A 15 17.40 18.31 -19.84
C LEU A 15 17.39 17.06 -18.95
N ALA A 16 18.55 16.61 -18.48
CA ALA A 16 18.63 15.50 -17.53
C ALA A 16 17.95 15.83 -16.19
N LEU A 17 18.15 17.06 -15.70
CA LEU A 17 17.47 17.55 -14.49
C LEU A 17 15.94 17.61 -14.68
N ALA A 18 15.48 18.13 -15.83
CA ALA A 18 14.06 18.21 -16.15
C ALA A 18 13.41 16.82 -16.27
N LEU A 19 14.08 15.84 -16.89
CA LEU A 19 13.58 14.46 -16.94
C LEU A 19 13.54 13.80 -15.55
N SER A 20 14.54 14.06 -14.69
CA SER A 20 14.53 13.54 -13.31
C SER A 20 13.41 14.14 -12.46
N ALA A 21 13.03 15.41 -12.71
CA ALA A 21 11.97 16.09 -11.98
C ALA A 21 10.55 15.59 -12.36
N CYS A 22 10.38 14.95 -13.53
CA CYS A 22 9.11 14.38 -13.95
C CYS A 22 8.90 12.92 -13.48
N ALA A 23 9.94 12.25 -12.98
CA ALA A 23 9.87 10.85 -12.53
C ALA A 23 9.23 10.68 -11.14
N SER A 24 8.98 11.77 -10.41
CA SER A 24 8.44 11.77 -9.05
C SER A 24 6.93 12.06 -8.98
N LEU A 25 6.20 11.90 -10.08
CA LEU A 25 4.74 11.80 -10.01
C LEU A 25 4.38 10.43 -9.42
N ALA A 26 4.51 10.32 -8.10
CA ALA A 26 4.17 9.11 -7.35
C ALA A 26 2.70 8.78 -7.59
N LEU A 27 2.43 7.55 -8.07
CA LEU A 27 1.10 6.98 -7.99
C LEU A 27 0.85 6.53 -6.54
N ALA A 28 -0.37 6.08 -6.26
CA ALA A 28 -0.73 5.52 -4.97
C ALA A 28 0.29 4.45 -4.55
N GLU A 29 1.01 4.70 -3.45
CA GLU A 29 1.97 3.76 -2.89
C GLU A 29 1.25 2.45 -2.57
N THR A 30 1.73 1.35 -3.16
CA THR A 30 1.23 0.01 -2.88
C THR A 30 2.17 -0.64 -1.88
N PHE A 31 1.63 -1.16 -0.79
CA PHE A 31 2.39 -1.91 0.21
C PHE A 31 2.11 -3.39 0.06
N HIS A 32 3.15 -4.20 0.10
CA HIS A 32 3.05 -5.63 0.28
C HIS A 32 3.07 -5.94 1.78
N ILE A 33 2.04 -6.63 2.25
CA ILE A 33 1.93 -7.13 3.62
C ILE A 33 2.14 -8.63 3.58
N GLU A 34 3.09 -9.12 4.38
CA GLU A 34 3.32 -10.56 4.58
C GLU A 34 3.36 -10.87 6.08
N LEU A 35 2.53 -11.83 6.48
CA LEU A 35 2.43 -12.40 7.82
C LEU A 35 2.99 -13.82 7.76
N ASN A 36 4.07 -14.10 8.49
CA ASN A 36 4.61 -15.44 8.58
C ASN A 36 3.80 -16.25 9.60
N THR A 37 2.97 -17.17 9.11
CA THR A 37 2.08 -18.01 9.93
C THR A 37 2.62 -19.42 10.13
N SER A 38 3.91 -19.67 9.89
CA SER A 38 4.51 -21.01 9.99
C SER A 38 4.47 -21.64 11.38
N SER A 39 4.29 -20.84 12.43
CA SER A 39 4.07 -21.31 13.81
C SER A 39 2.60 -21.59 14.13
N LEU A 40 1.68 -21.24 13.23
CA LEU A 40 0.25 -21.53 13.32
C LEU A 40 -0.09 -22.75 12.46
N SER A 41 -1.27 -23.33 12.65
CA SER A 41 -1.73 -24.47 11.86
C SER A 41 -3.25 -24.48 11.71
N GLY A 42 -3.75 -25.18 10.71
CA GLY A 42 -5.18 -25.30 10.44
C GLY A 42 -5.77 -24.05 9.80
N ASP A 43 -7.09 -23.94 9.89
CA ASP A 43 -7.84 -22.80 9.38
C ASP A 43 -8.03 -21.74 10.47
N GLY A 44 -8.20 -20.50 10.06
CA GLY A 44 -8.49 -19.37 10.92
C GLY A 44 -9.15 -18.24 10.14
N TRP A 45 -9.06 -17.05 10.69
CA TRP A 45 -9.65 -15.86 10.10
C TRP A 45 -8.67 -14.70 10.05
N ILE A 46 -8.90 -13.81 9.08
CA ILE A 46 -8.25 -12.51 8.98
C ILE A 46 -9.32 -11.43 9.01
N GLU A 47 -9.06 -10.37 9.75
CA GLU A 47 -9.85 -9.14 9.78
C GLU A 47 -9.04 -8.06 9.08
N LEU A 48 -9.66 -7.40 8.11
CA LEU A 48 -9.10 -6.32 7.33
C LEU A 48 -10.07 -5.16 7.39
N GLN A 49 -9.70 -4.11 8.12
CA GLN A 49 -10.59 -2.97 8.35
C GLN A 49 -9.94 -1.67 7.89
N PHE A 50 -10.77 -0.72 7.44
CA PHE A 50 -10.31 0.64 7.13
C PHE A 50 -11.31 1.67 7.64
N ASN A 51 -11.03 2.20 8.83
CA ASN A 51 -12.00 2.98 9.59
C ASN A 51 -11.53 4.41 9.87
N PRO A 52 -12.41 5.42 9.79
CA PRO A 52 -12.05 6.79 10.13
C PRO A 52 -11.90 6.92 11.65
N GLY A 53 -10.87 7.64 12.11
CA GLY A 53 -10.72 7.94 13.54
C GLY A 53 -11.85 8.82 14.09
N ASN A 54 -12.44 9.66 13.25
CA ASN A 54 -13.67 10.38 13.53
C ASN A 54 -14.48 10.59 12.25
N PHE A 55 -15.65 9.96 12.17
CA PHE A 55 -16.51 10.03 10.98
C PHE A 55 -16.97 11.46 10.64
N SER A 56 -17.14 12.34 11.63
CA SER A 56 -17.63 13.71 11.39
C SER A 56 -16.58 14.63 10.76
N SER A 57 -15.31 14.23 10.80
CA SER A 57 -14.17 15.02 10.31
C SER A 57 -13.29 14.23 9.34
N MET A 58 -13.77 13.13 8.76
CA MET A 58 -12.96 12.35 7.82
C MET A 58 -12.93 12.98 6.43
N THR A 59 -11.87 12.65 5.69
CA THR A 59 -11.84 12.77 4.23
C THR A 59 -12.12 11.40 3.64
N ALA A 60 -12.98 11.33 2.62
CA ALA A 60 -13.31 10.08 1.94
C ALA A 60 -12.04 9.45 1.34
N ALA A 61 -11.81 8.19 1.69
CA ALA A 61 -10.67 7.41 1.27
C ALA A 61 -11.07 5.95 1.07
N SER A 62 -10.19 5.20 0.42
CA SER A 62 -10.36 3.77 0.25
C SER A 62 -9.02 3.06 0.19
N VAL A 63 -9.00 1.84 0.70
CA VAL A 63 -7.94 0.87 0.43
C VAL A 63 -8.40 -0.11 -0.62
N THR A 64 -7.51 -0.47 -1.55
CA THR A 64 -7.72 -1.58 -2.48
C THR A 64 -6.74 -2.70 -2.15
N LEU A 65 -7.28 -3.91 -2.05
CA LEU A 65 -6.58 -5.11 -1.64
C LEU A 65 -6.48 -6.07 -2.83
N SER A 66 -5.28 -6.60 -3.10
CA SER A 66 -5.02 -7.51 -4.23
C SER A 66 -3.97 -8.57 -3.89
N ASP A 67 -3.72 -9.48 -4.84
CA ASP A 67 -2.60 -10.45 -4.80
C ASP A 67 -2.59 -11.33 -3.55
N PHE A 68 -3.77 -11.83 -3.18
CA PHE A 68 -4.00 -12.61 -1.97
C PHE A 68 -3.30 -13.98 -2.00
N VAL A 69 -2.63 -14.31 -0.90
CA VAL A 69 -2.00 -15.60 -0.62
C VAL A 69 -2.47 -16.09 0.75
N GLY A 70 -2.86 -17.36 0.86
CA GLY A 70 -3.30 -17.96 2.13
C GLY A 70 -4.77 -17.71 2.49
N PHE A 71 -5.54 -17.04 1.62
CA PHE A 71 -6.98 -16.84 1.80
C PHE A 71 -7.77 -18.10 1.40
N GLY A 72 -8.82 -18.39 2.16
CA GLY A 72 -9.76 -19.49 1.89
C GLY A 72 -10.76 -19.16 0.78
N SER A 73 -11.90 -19.86 0.76
CA SER A 73 -12.96 -19.66 -0.25
C SER A 73 -13.57 -18.25 -0.18
N SER A 74 -13.83 -17.64 -1.34
CA SER A 74 -14.52 -16.34 -1.43
C SER A 74 -15.95 -16.36 -0.88
N SER A 75 -16.58 -17.53 -0.82
CA SER A 75 -17.91 -17.72 -0.20
C SER A 75 -17.92 -17.45 1.31
N ASN A 76 -16.75 -17.45 1.94
CA ASN A 76 -16.60 -17.30 3.39
C ASN A 76 -16.31 -15.84 3.78
N ALA A 77 -16.23 -14.93 2.81
CA ALA A 77 -16.07 -13.52 3.07
C ALA A 77 -17.31 -12.97 3.81
N GLN A 78 -17.07 -12.29 4.91
CA GLN A 78 -18.06 -11.51 5.65
C GLN A 78 -17.68 -10.04 5.52
N ILE A 79 -18.63 -9.23 5.12
CA ILE A 79 -18.42 -7.81 4.86
C ILE A 79 -19.34 -6.98 5.74
N ASN A 80 -18.80 -5.90 6.29
CA ASN A 80 -19.58 -4.87 6.99
C ASN A 80 -19.19 -3.47 6.48
N GLY A 81 -20.18 -2.58 6.39
CA GLY A 81 -19.96 -1.20 5.95
C GLY A 81 -19.62 -1.09 4.47
N ALA A 82 -18.76 -0.13 4.12
CA ALA A 82 -18.46 0.23 2.75
C ALA A 82 -17.35 -0.67 2.15
N VAL A 83 -17.64 -1.97 2.04
CA VAL A 83 -16.77 -2.98 1.44
C VAL A 83 -17.38 -3.51 0.15
N SER A 84 -16.56 -3.66 -0.89
CA SER A 84 -16.97 -4.21 -2.19
C SER A 84 -15.88 -5.05 -2.83
N GLY A 85 -16.22 -5.77 -3.89
CA GLY A 85 -15.28 -6.61 -4.63
C GLY A 85 -15.33 -8.09 -4.25
N SER A 86 -14.25 -8.81 -4.55
CA SER A 86 -14.14 -10.25 -4.35
C SER A 86 -12.68 -10.68 -4.28
N LEU A 87 -12.43 -11.89 -3.76
CA LEU A 87 -11.08 -12.46 -3.74
C LEU A 87 -10.44 -12.53 -5.14
N SER A 88 -11.23 -12.77 -6.20
CA SER A 88 -10.73 -12.86 -7.59
C SER A 88 -10.44 -11.52 -8.25
N SER A 89 -11.14 -10.46 -7.85
CA SER A 89 -11.03 -9.13 -8.47
C SER A 89 -10.29 -8.11 -7.61
N GLY A 90 -9.99 -8.45 -6.36
CA GLY A 90 -9.63 -7.49 -5.33
C GLY A 90 -10.83 -7.02 -4.52
N TYR A 91 -10.56 -6.62 -3.28
CA TYR A 91 -11.53 -5.96 -2.41
C TYR A 91 -11.20 -4.48 -2.29
N THR A 92 -12.24 -3.65 -2.15
CA THR A 92 -12.10 -2.23 -1.82
C THR A 92 -12.86 -1.96 -0.54
N ILE A 93 -12.18 -1.37 0.45
CA ILE A 93 -12.76 -0.94 1.72
C ILE A 93 -12.69 0.58 1.76
N SER A 94 -13.83 1.25 1.75
CA SER A 94 -13.92 2.70 1.92
C SER A 94 -14.17 3.04 3.38
N ASN A 95 -13.64 4.17 3.86
CA ASN A 95 -13.92 4.66 5.21
C ASN A 95 -15.28 5.37 5.35
N THR A 96 -16.17 5.24 4.36
CA THR A 96 -17.33 6.13 4.19
C THR A 96 -18.65 5.63 4.76
N ASP A 97 -18.72 4.43 5.32
CA ASP A 97 -19.94 3.96 5.98
C ASP A 97 -20.29 4.79 7.22
N ALA A 98 -21.54 5.22 7.32
CA ALA A 98 -22.03 6.08 8.40
C ALA A 98 -21.98 5.41 9.79
N GLY A 99 -21.92 4.08 9.86
CA GLY A 99 -21.70 3.32 11.09
C GLY A 99 -20.26 3.38 11.60
N GLY A 100 -19.31 3.89 10.79
CA GLY A 100 -17.90 4.03 11.16
C GLY A 100 -17.10 2.72 11.20
N TRP A 101 -17.72 1.59 10.81
CA TRP A 101 -17.11 0.26 10.80
C TRP A 101 -17.18 -0.37 9.40
N ASN A 102 -16.04 -0.46 8.74
CA ASN A 102 -15.82 -0.97 7.40
C ASN A 102 -14.80 -2.11 7.52
N ASP A 103 -15.29 -3.33 7.33
CA ASP A 103 -14.56 -4.54 7.69
C ASP A 103 -14.78 -5.65 6.68
N LEU A 104 -13.69 -6.32 6.34
CA LEU A 104 -13.64 -7.56 5.60
C LEU A 104 -13.07 -8.64 6.52
N PHE A 105 -13.94 -9.53 6.98
CA PHE A 105 -13.57 -10.70 7.74
C PHE A 105 -13.59 -11.93 6.83
N HIS A 106 -12.50 -12.68 6.76
CA HIS A 106 -12.35 -13.74 5.76
C HIS A 106 -11.63 -14.96 6.32
N SER A 107 -12.06 -16.16 5.90
CA SER A 107 -11.34 -17.39 6.26
C SER A 107 -9.95 -17.42 5.61
N VAL A 108 -8.96 -17.93 6.33
CA VAL A 108 -7.57 -18.14 5.87
C VAL A 108 -7.08 -19.52 6.27
N ASN A 109 -6.02 -19.99 5.62
CA ASN A 109 -5.36 -21.24 5.93
C ASN A 109 -3.94 -20.98 6.42
N TYR A 110 -3.67 -21.29 7.69
CA TYR A 110 -2.35 -21.09 8.30
C TYR A 110 -1.34 -22.15 7.91
N SER A 111 -1.80 -23.35 7.52
CA SER A 111 -0.93 -24.45 7.09
C SER A 111 -0.09 -24.13 5.84
N GLY A 112 -0.47 -23.10 5.07
CA GLY A 112 0.35 -22.56 3.98
C GLY A 112 1.61 -21.82 4.43
N GLY A 113 1.79 -21.60 5.74
CA GLY A 113 2.97 -20.97 6.35
C GLY A 113 3.08 -19.46 6.17
N LYS A 114 2.21 -18.85 5.35
CA LYS A 114 2.11 -17.41 5.22
C LYS A 114 0.74 -16.94 4.74
N ILE A 115 0.41 -15.71 5.11
CA ILE A 115 -0.67 -14.94 4.53
C ILE A 115 -0.06 -13.66 3.97
N ALA A 116 -0.40 -13.31 2.73
CA ALA A 116 0.12 -12.12 2.08
C ALA A 116 -0.90 -11.48 1.15
N PHE A 117 -0.80 -10.17 0.96
CA PHE A 117 -1.60 -9.39 0.02
C PHE A 117 -0.96 -8.02 -0.19
N ASN A 118 -1.42 -7.32 -1.22
CA ASN A 118 -1.07 -5.94 -1.49
C ASN A 118 -2.18 -5.01 -1.02
N VAL A 119 -1.82 -3.82 -0.53
CA VAL A 119 -2.74 -2.74 -0.18
C VAL A 119 -2.30 -1.44 -0.83
N SER A 120 -3.22 -0.75 -1.50
CA SER A 120 -3.00 0.60 -2.04
C SER A 120 -4.04 1.57 -1.50
N PHE A 121 -3.62 2.82 -1.28
CA PHE A 121 -4.46 3.86 -0.68
C PHE A 121 -4.87 4.89 -1.73
N SER A 122 -6.12 5.32 -1.68
CA SER A 122 -6.63 6.44 -2.47
C SER A 122 -7.53 7.30 -1.60
N GLY A 123 -7.70 8.56 -1.96
CA GLY A 123 -8.58 9.44 -1.21
C GLY A 123 -8.69 10.85 -1.75
N ALA A 124 -9.75 11.52 -1.32
CA ALA A 124 -9.97 12.92 -1.63
C ALA A 124 -8.91 13.82 -0.97
N ALA A 125 -8.83 15.06 -1.47
CA ALA A 125 -7.97 16.07 -0.90
C ALA A 125 -8.52 16.60 0.43
N ASP A 126 -7.63 16.95 1.34
CA ASP A 126 -7.90 17.84 2.46
C ASP A 126 -6.94 19.05 2.39
N PRO A 127 -7.31 20.11 1.65
CA PRO A 127 -6.48 21.31 1.53
C PRO A 127 -6.21 22.00 2.87
N ALA A 128 -7.13 21.89 3.83
CA ALA A 128 -7.05 22.50 5.14
C ALA A 128 -6.21 21.69 6.13
N GLN A 129 -5.95 20.41 5.84
CA GLN A 129 -5.21 19.48 6.71
C GLN A 129 -5.80 19.43 8.13
N SER A 130 -7.11 19.28 8.18
CA SER A 130 -7.93 19.29 9.40
C SER A 130 -8.70 17.99 9.61
N ALA A 131 -8.72 17.12 8.62
CA ALA A 131 -9.43 15.86 8.66
C ALA A 131 -8.74 14.86 9.60
N SER A 132 -9.55 14.07 10.29
CA SER A 132 -9.06 12.92 11.04
C SER A 132 -8.52 11.86 10.09
N GLY A 133 -7.41 11.23 10.46
CA GLY A 133 -6.87 10.09 9.75
C GLY A 133 -7.81 8.88 9.78
N SER A 134 -7.53 7.91 8.92
CA SER A 134 -8.19 6.60 8.90
C SER A 134 -7.14 5.52 9.12
N VAL A 135 -7.52 4.42 9.77
CA VAL A 135 -6.59 3.34 10.09
C VAL A 135 -6.96 2.12 9.28
N PHE A 136 -6.00 1.62 8.48
CA PHE A 136 -6.07 0.28 7.94
C PHE A 136 -5.44 -0.67 8.95
N ALA A 137 -6.20 -1.65 9.45
CA ALA A 137 -5.70 -2.60 10.43
C ALA A 137 -5.91 -4.05 9.96
N VAL A 138 -4.98 -4.91 10.36
CA VAL A 138 -4.97 -6.34 10.03
C VAL A 138 -4.88 -7.14 11.32
N GLY A 139 -5.87 -7.99 11.58
CA GLY A 139 -5.88 -8.94 12.70
C GLY A 139 -5.94 -10.38 12.19
N LEU A 140 -5.36 -11.32 12.94
CA LEU A 140 -5.55 -12.76 12.70
C LEU A 140 -6.26 -13.38 13.90
N TYR A 141 -7.14 -14.33 13.63
CA TYR A 141 -7.97 -15.00 14.64
C TYR A 141 -7.95 -16.51 14.46
N GLY A 142 -8.07 -17.25 15.57
CA GLY A 142 -8.19 -18.70 15.57
C GLY A 142 -9.42 -19.20 14.79
N ALA A 143 -9.58 -20.52 14.71
CA ALA A 143 -10.70 -21.15 13.99
C ALA A 143 -12.09 -20.73 14.51
N ASP A 144 -12.18 -20.25 15.75
CA ASP A 144 -13.39 -19.71 16.36
C ASP A 144 -13.80 -18.34 15.81
N GLY A 145 -12.90 -17.66 15.08
CA GLY A 145 -13.11 -16.31 14.56
C GLY A 145 -13.17 -15.24 15.64
N LEU A 146 -12.76 -15.54 16.87
CA LEU A 146 -12.91 -14.66 18.04
C LEU A 146 -11.60 -14.44 18.80
N THR A 147 -10.73 -15.45 18.85
CA THR A 147 -9.49 -15.38 19.62
C THR A 147 -8.36 -14.80 18.77
N PRO A 148 -7.81 -13.61 19.07
CA PRO A 148 -6.68 -13.06 18.33
C PRO A 148 -5.45 -13.97 18.43
N VAL A 149 -4.70 -14.09 17.34
CA VAL A 149 -3.47 -14.88 17.28
C VAL A 149 -2.33 -14.07 16.70
N GLY A 150 -1.12 -14.37 17.16
CA GLY A 150 0.11 -13.81 16.62
C GLY A 150 0.48 -12.39 17.06
N THR A 151 -0.31 -11.80 17.95
CA THR A 151 -0.03 -10.51 18.57
C THR A 151 -0.32 -10.54 20.07
N THR A 152 0.39 -9.70 20.82
CA THR A 152 0.08 -9.39 22.22
C THR A 152 -0.30 -7.91 22.38
N ASP A 153 -0.40 -7.18 21.27
CA ASP A 153 -0.82 -5.79 21.28
C ASP A 153 -2.29 -5.65 21.74
N PRO A 154 -2.63 -4.68 22.60
CA PRO A 154 -4.01 -4.47 23.06
C PRO A 154 -5.02 -4.22 21.94
N SER A 155 -4.57 -3.72 20.78
CA SER A 155 -5.43 -3.53 19.61
C SER A 155 -5.78 -4.83 18.87
N SER A 156 -5.18 -5.96 19.26
CA SER A 156 -5.30 -7.25 18.56
C SER A 156 -4.89 -7.21 17.08
N SER A 157 -4.22 -6.14 16.65
CA SER A 157 -3.72 -5.96 15.29
C SER A 157 -2.28 -6.49 15.18
N LEU A 158 -1.95 -6.98 13.99
CA LEU A 158 -0.59 -7.30 13.52
C LEU A 158 -0.01 -6.19 12.65
N VAL A 159 -0.88 -5.46 11.95
CA VAL A 159 -0.50 -4.30 11.12
C VAL A 159 -1.48 -3.18 11.38
N GLN A 160 -0.97 -1.96 11.52
CA GLN A 160 -1.76 -0.73 11.49
C GLN A 160 -1.06 0.32 10.64
N LEU A 161 -1.75 0.77 9.59
CA LEU A 161 -1.32 1.82 8.68
C LEU A 161 -2.27 3.00 8.82
N ASN A 162 -1.79 4.10 9.37
CA ASN A 162 -2.55 5.33 9.52
C ASN A 162 -2.45 6.14 8.23
N TRP A 163 -3.57 6.35 7.58
CA TRP A 163 -3.71 7.19 6.41
C TRP A 163 -4.17 8.59 6.81
N TYR A 164 -3.46 9.60 6.32
CA TYR A 164 -3.81 11.01 6.45
C TYR A 164 -3.97 11.62 5.06
N ALA A 165 -5.03 12.41 4.87
CA ALA A 165 -5.31 13.02 3.58
C ALA A 165 -4.19 13.99 3.13
N GLY A 166 -3.95 14.04 1.83
CA GLY A 166 -3.05 15.00 1.22
C GLY A 166 -3.73 16.34 0.95
N LYS A 167 -2.95 17.40 0.73
CA LYS A 167 -3.51 18.69 0.26
C LYS A 167 -4.15 18.59 -1.13
N THR A 168 -3.76 17.58 -1.89
CA THR A 168 -4.33 17.21 -3.20
C THR A 168 -4.82 15.77 -3.15
N ALA A 169 -5.75 15.41 -4.03
CA ALA A 169 -6.29 14.06 -4.09
C ALA A 169 -5.18 13.03 -4.32
N ASN A 170 -5.29 11.88 -3.67
CA ASN A 170 -4.35 10.75 -3.73
C ASN A 170 -2.92 11.06 -3.27
N ALA A 171 -2.64 12.25 -2.70
CA ALA A 171 -1.36 12.60 -2.11
C ALA A 171 -1.35 12.37 -0.58
N GLY A 172 -2.10 11.35 -0.12
CA GLY A 172 -2.17 11.01 1.29
C GLY A 172 -0.86 10.44 1.81
N ASN A 173 -0.62 10.60 3.10
CA ASN A 173 0.55 10.05 3.78
C ASN A 173 0.16 8.81 4.59
N ILE A 174 1.01 7.79 4.57
CA ILE A 174 0.83 6.55 5.32
C ILE A 174 1.90 6.45 6.41
N VAL A 175 1.47 6.20 7.65
CA VAL A 175 2.37 6.02 8.80
C VAL A 175 2.05 4.70 9.50
N ALA A 176 3.01 3.79 9.53
CA ALA A 176 2.88 2.53 10.24
C ALA A 176 2.97 2.75 11.76
N THR A 177 2.05 2.15 12.53
CA THR A 177 2.15 2.06 13.99
C THR A 177 3.06 0.88 14.36
N PRO A 178 4.08 1.07 15.21
CA PRO A 178 4.82 -0.05 15.80
C PRO A 178 3.90 -0.88 16.71
N LEU A 179 3.85 -2.19 16.50
CA LEU A 179 2.99 -3.12 17.25
C LEU A 179 3.84 -4.23 17.91
N VAL A 180 3.30 -4.82 18.98
CA VAL A 180 3.95 -5.94 19.69
C VAL A 180 3.43 -7.27 19.16
N ASN A 181 4.10 -7.77 18.12
CA ASN A 181 3.72 -9.01 17.45
C ASN A 181 4.56 -10.19 17.94
N SER A 182 3.92 -11.36 18.08
CA SER A 182 4.60 -12.64 18.28
C SER A 182 4.86 -13.39 16.97
N LEU A 183 4.24 -12.96 15.86
CA LEU A 183 4.55 -13.42 14.50
C LEU A 183 5.45 -12.43 13.74
N PRO A 184 6.41 -12.93 12.94
CA PRO A 184 7.12 -12.09 11.99
C PRO A 184 6.14 -11.46 11.01
N THR A 185 6.15 -10.13 10.94
CA THR A 185 5.25 -9.31 10.13
C THR A 185 6.08 -8.33 9.33
N THR A 186 5.83 -8.23 8.02
CA THR A 186 6.53 -7.29 7.16
C THR A 186 5.55 -6.42 6.39
N VAL A 187 5.86 -5.14 6.31
CA VAL A 187 5.18 -4.17 5.44
C VAL A 187 6.26 -3.50 4.63
N SER A 188 6.18 -3.63 3.31
CA SER A 188 7.19 -3.07 2.40
C SER A 188 6.52 -2.39 1.22
N ALA A 189 7.03 -1.22 0.84
CA ALA A 189 6.58 -0.54 -0.37
C ALA A 189 6.95 -1.38 -1.61
N VAL A 190 5.99 -1.59 -2.50
CA VAL A 190 6.18 -2.28 -3.78
C VAL A 190 6.73 -1.27 -4.78
N PRO A 191 7.94 -1.47 -5.33
CA PRO A 191 8.47 -0.59 -6.36
C PRO A 191 7.55 -0.61 -7.59
N GLU A 192 7.10 0.56 -8.04
CA GLU A 192 6.23 0.64 -9.21
C GLU A 192 6.95 0.08 -10.46
N PRO A 193 6.26 -0.67 -11.34
CA PRO A 193 6.85 -1.17 -12.59
C PRO A 193 7.43 -0.06 -13.48
N THR A 194 6.84 1.13 -13.42
CA THR A 194 7.30 2.36 -14.11
C THR A 194 8.67 2.80 -13.63
N SER A 195 9.03 2.57 -12.36
CA SER A 195 10.34 2.92 -11.81
C SER A 195 11.45 2.10 -12.49
N TRP A 196 11.21 0.81 -12.70
CA TRP A 196 12.12 -0.07 -13.45
C TRP A 196 12.17 0.30 -14.93
N ALA A 197 11.03 0.60 -15.54
CA ALA A 197 10.97 1.03 -16.93
C ALA A 197 11.70 2.35 -17.16
N LEU A 198 11.57 3.32 -16.25
CA LEU A 198 12.27 4.61 -16.29
C LEU A 198 13.77 4.45 -16.04
N MET A 199 14.16 3.58 -15.11
CA MET A 199 15.57 3.25 -14.90
C MET A 199 16.16 2.59 -16.14
N ALA A 200 15.47 1.61 -16.73
CA ALA A 200 15.89 0.94 -17.96
C ALA A 200 15.94 1.92 -19.14
N ALA A 201 14.96 2.81 -19.28
CA ALA A 201 14.94 3.87 -20.28
C ALA A 201 16.11 4.85 -20.10
N GLY A 202 16.40 5.25 -18.85
CA GLY A 202 17.56 6.08 -18.52
C GLY A 202 18.88 5.42 -18.90
N LEU A 203 19.05 4.14 -18.57
CA LEU A 203 20.24 3.36 -18.96
C LEU A 203 20.36 3.19 -20.47
N ALA A 204 19.25 2.95 -21.17
CA ALA A 204 19.22 2.86 -22.63
C ALA A 204 19.62 4.18 -23.30
N LEU A 205 19.12 5.32 -22.81
CA LEU A 205 19.50 6.64 -23.28
C LEU A 205 20.99 6.93 -23.05
N LEU A 206 21.53 6.59 -21.88
CA LEU A 206 22.97 6.71 -21.58
C LEU A 206 23.82 5.85 -22.53
N GLY A 207 23.39 4.61 -22.78
CA GLY A 207 24.06 3.71 -23.73
C GLY A 207 24.06 4.26 -25.17
N PHE A 208 22.92 4.80 -25.61
CA PHE A 208 22.79 5.40 -26.95
C PHE A 208 23.67 6.64 -27.12
N VAL A 209 23.71 7.53 -26.13
CA VAL A 209 24.58 8.72 -26.13
C VAL A 209 26.05 8.31 -26.18
N ARG A 210 26.46 7.32 -25.38
CA ARG A 210 27.85 6.81 -25.36
C ARG A 210 28.24 6.18 -26.70
N ARG A 211 27.33 5.47 -27.37
CA ARG A 211 27.56 4.91 -28.72
C ARG A 211 27.77 6.02 -29.75
N ARG A 212 26.96 7.08 -29.72
CA ARG A 212 27.10 8.22 -30.64
C ARG A 212 28.38 9.00 -30.42
N HIS A 213 28.85 9.11 -29.18
CA HIS A 213 30.12 9.76 -28.87
C HIS A 213 31.36 8.94 -29.23
N ARG A 214 31.23 7.63 -29.48
CA ARG A 214 32.33 6.77 -29.96
C ARG A 214 32.37 6.61 -31.49
N ALA A 215 31.29 6.97 -32.17
CA ALA A 215 31.16 6.88 -33.63
C ALA A 215 31.49 8.21 -34.35
N VAL A 216 32.00 9.20 -33.61
CA VAL A 216 32.54 10.49 -34.06
C VAL A 216 33.95 10.57 -33.51
#